data_AF-A0A0N4U7U8-F1
#
_entry.id   AF-A0A0N4U7U8-F1
#
_cell.length_a   1.000
_cell.length_b   1.000
_cell.length_c   1.000
_cell.angle_alpha   90.00
_cell.angle_beta   90.00
_cell.angle_gamma   90.00
#
_symmetry.space_group_name_H-M   'P 1'
#
loop_
_entity.id
_entity.type
_entity.pdbx_description
1 polymer ?
#
loop_
_entity_poly.entity_id
_entity_poly.type
_entity_poly.pdbx_seq_one_letter_code
_entity_poly.pdbx_strand_id
1 'polypeptide(L)'
;MELSTVERTKIQCSFCSLFVKNIYICPRCKLFYCSKRCYRDKQHENCSEEFYRECVEDELKLMRNDSANSRLPLSFEEFMKKANDQETNNGIPDDAELLDSDDEDVEYLDEVMKRTKVDLDNVDEDDLDRQLLISGIGTDTEQLFAALNLSEKEAFEHLANQFYLEENDLEKSVFRSENRSKNIHGNK
;
A
#
# COMPACT_ATOMS: atom_id res chain seq x y z
N MET A 1 -1.48 22.33 33.98
CA MET A 1 -0.99 21.34 34.96
C MET A 1 -0.23 20.28 34.19
N GLU A 2 1.09 20.46 34.18
CA GLU A 2 2.19 19.51 33.97
C GLU A 2 1.93 18.22 33.17
N LEU A 3 2.25 18.25 31.87
CA LEU A 3 2.72 17.07 31.15
C LEU A 3 4.24 16.97 31.38
N SER A 4 4.64 16.28 32.44
CA SER A 4 6.05 15.99 32.72
C SER A 4 6.57 14.90 31.80
N THR A 5 7.75 15.17 31.26
CA THR A 5 8.56 14.36 30.36
C THR A 5 8.90 13.02 31.02
N VAL A 6 8.15 11.96 30.71
CA VAL A 6 8.48 10.60 31.16
C VAL A 6 9.62 10.08 30.29
N GLU A 7 10.81 9.94 30.88
CA GLU A 7 11.92 9.15 30.34
C GLU A 7 11.38 7.78 29.91
N ARG A 8 11.41 7.50 28.60
CA ARG A 8 10.76 6.31 28.01
C ARG A 8 11.53 5.04 28.34
N THR A 9 11.33 4.52 29.54
CA THR A 9 11.72 3.15 29.91
C THR A 9 11.00 2.17 28.98
N LYS A 10 11.72 1.18 28.44
CA LYS A 10 11.09 0.14 27.61
C LYS A 10 10.19 -0.70 28.51
N ILE A 11 8.92 -0.83 28.15
CA ILE A 11 7.94 -1.63 28.89
C ILE A 11 7.69 -2.92 28.08
N GLN A 12 7.51 -4.04 28.77
CA GLN A 12 7.28 -5.35 28.16
C GLN A 12 5.82 -5.49 27.71
N CYS A 13 5.63 -5.93 26.45
CA CYS A 13 4.32 -6.35 25.97
C CYS A 13 3.87 -7.65 26.66
N SER A 14 2.64 -7.68 27.18
CA SER A 14 2.09 -8.85 27.86
C SER A 14 1.88 -10.05 26.94
N PHE A 15 1.86 -9.85 25.62
CA PHE A 15 1.49 -10.88 24.64
C PHE A 15 2.68 -11.43 23.87
N CYS A 16 3.55 -10.55 23.33
CA CYS A 16 4.74 -10.99 22.61
C CYS A 16 6.03 -10.97 23.45
N SER A 17 5.96 -10.52 24.71
CA SER A 17 7.11 -10.41 25.63
C SER A 17 8.28 -9.52 25.16
N LEU A 18 8.09 -8.72 24.09
CA LEU A 18 9.09 -7.77 23.61
C LEU A 18 9.05 -6.47 24.43
N PHE A 19 10.23 -5.91 24.72
CA PHE A 19 10.40 -4.62 25.38
C PHE A 19 10.35 -3.47 24.37
N VAL A 20 9.31 -2.66 24.42
CA VAL A 20 9.06 -1.56 23.47
C VAL A 20 8.98 -0.20 24.17
N LYS A 21 9.36 0.87 23.46
CA LYS A 21 9.28 2.25 23.98
C LYS A 21 7.85 2.82 23.93
N ASN A 22 7.05 2.43 22.95
CA ASN A 22 5.70 2.94 22.70
C ASN A 22 4.67 1.85 23.01
N ILE A 23 4.40 1.64 24.30
CA ILE A 23 3.43 0.64 24.74
C ILE A 23 2.05 1.28 24.95
N TYR A 24 1.00 0.55 24.57
CA TYR A 24 -0.37 0.92 24.84
C TYR A 24 -0.92 0.11 26.03
N ILE A 25 -1.95 0.64 26.69
CA ILE A 25 -2.61 0.01 27.84
C ILE A 25 -4.07 -0.21 27.49
N CYS A 26 -4.59 -1.43 27.68
CA CYS A 26 -5.99 -1.71 27.45
C CYS A 26 -6.86 -1.00 28.51
N PRO A 27 -7.83 -0.16 28.13
CA PRO A 27 -8.62 0.59 29.11
C PRO A 27 -9.48 -0.31 30.01
N ARG A 28 -9.87 -1.50 29.52
CA ARG A 28 -10.73 -2.48 30.22
C ARG A 28 -9.96 -3.33 31.23
N CYS A 29 -8.92 -4.04 30.79
CA CYS A 29 -8.19 -5.01 31.62
C CYS A 29 -6.83 -4.51 32.12
N LYS A 30 -6.36 -3.34 31.68
CA LYS A 30 -5.06 -2.72 32.01
C LYS A 30 -3.82 -3.50 31.56
N LEU A 31 -3.96 -4.47 30.65
CA LEU A 31 -2.82 -5.17 30.05
C LEU A 31 -2.07 -4.29 29.05
N PHE A 32 -0.76 -4.51 28.96
CA PHE A 32 0.15 -3.76 28.08
C PHE A 32 0.31 -4.45 26.73
N TYR A 33 0.11 -3.72 25.63
CA TYR A 33 0.27 -4.25 24.28
C TYR A 33 1.06 -3.29 23.39
N CYS A 34 1.87 -3.81 22.47
CA CYS A 34 2.71 -2.99 21.59
C CYS A 34 2.09 -2.69 20.22
N SER A 35 1.07 -3.45 19.79
CA SER A 35 0.48 -3.32 18.46
C SER A 35 -0.96 -3.84 18.43
N LYS A 36 -1.71 -3.52 17.36
CA LYS A 36 -3.05 -4.09 17.12
C LYS A 36 -3.05 -5.63 17.08
N ARG A 37 -1.96 -6.26 16.62
CA ARG A 37 -1.82 -7.72 16.64
C ARG A 37 -1.83 -8.26 18.07
N CYS A 38 -1.04 -7.65 18.96
CA CYS A 38 -1.02 -8.02 20.37
C CYS A 38 -2.32 -7.67 21.10
N TYR A 39 -3.03 -6.61 20.69
CA TYR A 39 -4.36 -6.31 21.21
C TYR A 39 -5.39 -7.41 20.88
N ARG A 40 -5.24 -8.08 19.73
CA ARG A 40 -6.09 -9.19 19.25
C ARG A 40 -5.49 -10.57 19.52
N ASP A 41 -4.52 -10.65 20.43
CA ASP A 41 -3.91 -11.94 20.79
C ASP A 41 -4.95 -12.87 21.42
N LYS A 42 -4.80 -14.19 21.25
CA LYS A 42 -5.69 -15.20 21.84
C LYS A 42 -5.84 -15.05 23.36
N GLN A 43 -4.80 -14.57 24.05
CA GLN A 43 -4.86 -14.31 25.49
C GLN A 43 -5.70 -13.08 25.87
N HIS A 44 -5.96 -12.16 24.92
CA HIS A 44 -6.78 -10.96 25.10
C HIS A 44 -8.12 -11.02 24.35
N GLU A 45 -8.40 -12.15 23.69
CA GLU A 45 -9.55 -12.36 22.79
C GLU A 45 -10.86 -11.93 23.46
N ASN A 46 -11.20 -12.51 24.62
CA ASN A 46 -12.43 -12.19 25.36
C ASN A 46 -12.63 -10.68 25.60
N CYS A 47 -11.57 -9.96 25.99
CA CYS A 47 -11.65 -8.53 26.28
C CYS A 47 -11.75 -7.69 25.00
N SER A 48 -10.96 -8.05 23.98
CA SER A 48 -10.95 -7.36 22.69
C SER A 48 -12.24 -7.57 21.90
N GLU A 49 -12.79 -8.79 21.89
CA GLU A 49 -14.02 -9.13 21.19
C GLU A 49 -15.25 -8.56 21.88
N GLU A 50 -15.28 -8.53 23.22
CA GLU A 50 -16.36 -7.87 23.95
C GLU A 50 -16.39 -6.36 23.64
N PHE A 51 -15.21 -5.74 23.48
CA PHE A 51 -15.13 -4.34 23.01
C PHE A 51 -15.66 -4.19 21.59
N TYR A 52 -15.21 -5.03 20.65
CA TYR A 52 -15.70 -4.96 19.27
C TYR A 52 -17.20 -5.22 19.16
N ARG A 53 -17.72 -6.18 19.92
CA ARG A 53 -19.15 -6.49 19.99
C ARG A 53 -19.96 -5.29 20.46
N GLU A 54 -19.57 -4.65 21.57
CA GLU A 54 -20.23 -3.44 22.06
C GLU A 54 -20.21 -2.31 21.02
N CYS A 55 -19.06 -2.07 20.37
CA CYS A 55 -18.96 -1.06 19.32
C CYS A 55 -19.93 -1.34 18.16
N VAL A 56 -20.02 -2.60 17.70
CA VAL A 56 -20.93 -2.98 16.62
C VAL A 56 -22.39 -2.87 17.06
N GLU A 57 -22.73 -3.30 18.28
CA GLU A 57 -24.08 -3.18 18.82
C GLU A 57 -24.53 -1.73 18.95
N ASP A 58 -23.64 -0.84 19.40
CA ASP A 58 -23.93 0.58 19.55
C ASP A 58 -24.12 1.27 18.19
N GLU A 59 -23.27 0.96 17.20
CA GLU A 59 -23.44 1.45 15.83
C GLU A 59 -24.78 0.96 15.23
N LEU A 60 -25.13 -0.32 15.41
CA LEU A 60 -26.40 -0.86 14.94
C LEU A 60 -27.61 -0.21 15.63
N LYS A 61 -27.52 0.14 16.92
CA LYS A 61 -28.58 0.88 17.63
C LYS A 61 -28.74 2.30 17.06
N LEU A 62 -27.64 2.99 16.79
CA LEU A 62 -27.65 4.32 16.16
C LEU A 62 -28.30 4.27 14.77
N MET A 63 -27.89 3.31 13.94
CA MET A 63 -28.50 3.10 12.62
C MET A 63 -30.00 2.81 12.71
N ARG A 64 -30.46 1.99 13.68
CA ARG A 64 -31.90 1.72 13.87
C ARG A 64 -32.68 2.96 14.29
N ASN A 65 -32.09 3.83 15.11
CA ASN A 65 -32.72 5.08 15.52
C ASN A 65 -32.78 6.09 14.37
N ASP A 66 -31.75 6.16 13.53
CA ASP A 66 -31.71 7.02 12.33
C ASP A 66 -32.61 6.47 11.20
N SER A 67 -32.79 5.15 11.14
CA SER A 67 -33.66 4.47 10.16
C SER A 67 -35.16 4.69 10.43
N ALA A 68 -35.55 5.20 11.60
CA ALA A 68 -36.94 5.61 11.82
C ALA A 68 -37.34 6.81 10.92
N ASN A 69 -36.37 7.51 10.32
CA ASN A 69 -36.60 8.66 9.42
C ASN A 69 -35.79 8.62 8.11
N SER A 70 -34.98 7.59 7.88
CA SER A 70 -34.15 7.46 6.67
C SER A 70 -34.27 6.06 6.08
N ARG A 71 -34.45 6.04 4.75
CA ARG A 71 -34.83 4.89 3.93
C ARG A 71 -34.02 3.65 4.28
N LEU A 72 -34.72 2.53 4.54
CA LEU A 72 -34.12 1.20 4.65
C LEU A 72 -33.07 1.01 3.54
N PRO A 73 -31.86 0.50 3.84
CA PRO A 73 -30.90 0.12 2.83
C PRO A 73 -31.60 -0.80 1.83
N LEU A 74 -31.60 -0.42 0.55
CA LEU A 74 -32.16 -1.25 -0.52
C LEU A 74 -31.51 -2.63 -0.42
N SER A 75 -32.31 -3.68 -0.54
CA SER A 75 -31.77 -5.02 -0.71
C SER A 75 -30.86 -5.06 -1.94
N PHE A 76 -29.90 -5.98 -1.96
CA PHE A 76 -29.02 -6.17 -3.12
C PHE A 76 -29.84 -6.32 -4.43
N GLU A 77 -30.98 -7.02 -4.36
CA GLU A 77 -31.90 -7.19 -5.50
C GLU A 77 -32.54 -5.86 -5.94
N GLU A 78 -33.01 -5.04 -5.01
CA GLU A 78 -33.55 -3.70 -5.32
C GLU A 78 -32.47 -2.75 -5.85
N PHE A 79 -31.24 -2.83 -5.34
CA PHE A 79 -30.10 -2.05 -5.83
C PHE A 79 -29.77 -2.42 -7.29
N MET A 80 -29.68 -3.73 -7.58
CA MET A 80 -29.45 -4.24 -8.95
C MET A 80 -30.59 -3.85 -9.89
N LYS A 81 -31.84 -3.96 -9.46
CA LYS A 81 -33.00 -3.57 -10.28
C LYS A 81 -32.98 -2.07 -10.59
N LYS A 82 -32.64 -1.23 -9.61
CA LYS A 82 -32.53 0.22 -9.80
C LYS A 82 -31.39 0.61 -10.76
N ALA A 83 -30.26 -0.10 -10.74
CA ALA A 83 -29.18 0.09 -11.69
C ALA A 83 -29.62 -0.27 -13.12
N ASN A 84 -30.26 -1.42 -13.31
CA ASN A 84 -30.80 -1.84 -14.61
C ASN A 84 -31.94 -0.93 -15.13
N ASP A 85 -32.79 -0.43 -14.23
CA ASP A 85 -33.87 0.52 -14.58
C ASP A 85 -33.29 1.90 -15.00
N GLN A 86 -32.08 2.25 -14.55
CA GLN A 86 -31.35 3.44 -14.99
C GLN A 86 -30.66 3.22 -16.35
N GLU A 87 -30.20 2.01 -16.64
CA GLU A 87 -29.59 1.63 -17.92
C GLU A 87 -30.61 1.44 -19.05
N THR A 88 -31.90 1.24 -18.75
CA THR A 88 -32.94 1.00 -19.76
C THR A 88 -33.71 2.25 -20.23
N ASN A 89 -33.49 3.42 -19.60
CA ASN A 89 -34.12 4.70 -20.00
C ASN A 89 -33.15 5.74 -20.59
N ASN A 90 -31.83 5.48 -20.54
CA ASN A 90 -30.84 6.19 -21.32
C ASN A 90 -30.20 5.17 -22.25
N GLY A 91 -30.72 5.08 -23.48
CA GLY A 91 -30.19 4.19 -24.50
C GLY A 91 -28.69 4.32 -24.58
N ILE A 92 -27.99 3.22 -24.29
CA ILE A 92 -26.56 3.05 -24.51
C ILE A 92 -26.33 3.43 -25.98
N PRO A 93 -25.68 4.57 -26.26
CA PRO A 93 -25.29 4.86 -27.63
C PRO A 93 -24.36 3.72 -28.06
N ASP A 94 -24.55 3.22 -29.27
CA ASP A 94 -23.68 2.25 -29.94
C ASP A 94 -22.23 2.81 -30.17
N ASP A 95 -21.98 4.03 -29.66
CA ASP A 95 -20.69 4.70 -29.46
C ASP A 95 -20.23 4.62 -27.99
N ALA A 96 -20.45 3.49 -27.32
CA ALA A 96 -19.69 3.18 -26.12
C ALA A 96 -18.25 2.95 -26.58
N GLU A 97 -17.49 4.04 -26.73
CA GLU A 97 -16.04 4.04 -26.78
C GLU A 97 -15.60 3.06 -25.71
N LEU A 98 -15.05 1.92 -26.17
CA LEU A 98 -14.31 1.01 -25.33
C LEU A 98 -13.32 1.91 -24.60
N LEU A 99 -13.49 2.07 -23.29
CA LEU A 99 -12.52 2.76 -22.46
C LEU A 99 -11.23 1.98 -22.60
N ASP A 100 -10.41 2.39 -23.55
CA ASP A 100 -9.06 1.87 -23.72
C ASP A 100 -8.32 2.31 -22.48
N SER A 101 -7.95 1.35 -21.64
CA SER A 101 -7.31 1.60 -20.36
C SER A 101 -5.82 1.95 -20.53
N ASP A 102 -5.45 2.50 -21.69
CA ASP A 102 -4.11 2.90 -22.06
C ASP A 102 -3.98 4.42 -22.15
N ASP A 103 -4.72 5.16 -21.30
CA ASP A 103 -4.61 6.61 -21.16
C ASP A 103 -3.12 7.03 -21.23
N GLU A 104 -2.74 7.59 -22.38
CA GLU A 104 -1.39 8.05 -22.75
C GLU A 104 -0.95 9.30 -21.95
N ASP A 105 -1.52 9.51 -20.77
CA ASP A 105 -1.18 10.60 -19.86
C ASP A 105 0.18 10.33 -19.20
N VAL A 106 1.24 10.57 -19.97
CA VAL A 106 2.64 10.56 -19.52
C VAL A 106 2.82 11.44 -18.26
N GLU A 107 2.01 12.49 -18.12
CA GLU A 107 2.00 13.38 -16.94
C GLU A 107 1.48 12.67 -15.67
N TYR A 108 0.49 11.78 -15.79
CA TYR A 108 0.02 10.96 -14.66
C TYR A 108 1.10 9.97 -14.23
N LEU A 109 1.76 9.29 -15.17
CA LEU A 109 2.84 8.36 -14.86
C LEU A 109 4.03 9.06 -14.18
N ASP A 110 4.41 10.25 -14.64
CA ASP A 110 5.46 11.05 -14.01
C ASP A 110 5.08 11.48 -12.58
N GLU A 111 3.82 11.88 -12.35
CA GLU A 111 3.32 12.23 -11.01
C GLU A 111 3.30 11.01 -10.07
N VAL A 112 2.84 9.85 -10.55
CA VAL A 112 2.87 8.59 -9.77
C VAL A 112 4.30 8.19 -9.46
N MET A 113 5.22 8.29 -10.43
CA MET A 113 6.64 8.00 -10.22
C MET A 113 7.26 8.96 -9.18
N LYS A 114 6.97 10.26 -9.25
CA LYS A 114 7.46 11.24 -8.26
C LYS A 114 6.94 10.91 -6.88
N ARG A 115 5.64 10.64 -6.75
CA ARG A 115 5.02 10.33 -5.47
C ARG A 115 5.57 9.05 -4.85
N THR A 116 5.67 7.98 -5.64
CA THR A 116 6.25 6.71 -5.20
C THR A 116 7.72 6.83 -4.81
N LYS A 117 8.50 7.64 -5.53
CA LYS A 117 9.89 7.94 -5.16
C LYS A 117 9.98 8.69 -3.82
N VAL A 118 9.13 9.69 -3.60
CA VAL A 118 9.07 10.40 -2.32
C VAL A 118 8.69 9.45 -1.18
N ASP A 119 7.74 8.55 -1.41
CA ASP A 119 7.37 7.56 -0.40
C ASP A 119 8.56 6.63 -0.09
N LEU A 120 9.29 6.18 -1.12
CA LEU A 120 10.50 5.34 -0.97
C LEU A 120 11.62 6.05 -0.20
N ASP A 121 11.91 7.31 -0.52
CA ASP A 121 12.96 8.10 0.13
C ASP A 121 12.65 8.39 1.61
N ASN A 122 11.37 8.35 2.00
CA ASN A 122 10.91 8.58 3.37
C ASN A 122 10.70 7.29 4.18
N VAL A 123 10.96 6.12 3.60
CA VAL A 123 10.88 4.85 4.35
C VAL A 123 12.01 4.80 5.36
N ASP A 124 11.67 4.63 6.63
CA ASP A 124 12.65 4.30 7.67
C ASP A 124 13.10 2.85 7.48
N GLU A 125 14.40 2.63 7.22
CA GLU A 125 15.01 1.30 7.02
C GLU A 125 14.69 0.36 8.19
N ASP A 126 14.68 0.88 9.42
CA ASP A 126 14.34 0.10 10.62
C ASP A 126 12.87 -0.39 10.60
N ASP A 127 11.97 0.39 10.02
CA ASP A 127 10.56 0.02 9.87
C ASP A 127 10.38 -0.98 8.72
N LEU A 128 11.15 -0.85 7.64
CA LEU A 128 11.16 -1.81 6.54
C LEU A 128 11.65 -3.18 7.00
N ASP A 129 12.76 -3.24 7.75
CA ASP A 129 13.30 -4.47 8.32
C ASP A 129 12.29 -5.17 9.25
N ARG A 130 11.57 -4.38 10.05
CA ARG A 130 10.49 -4.91 10.90
C ARG A 130 9.35 -5.47 10.08
N GLN A 131 8.95 -4.81 8.99
CA GLN A 131 7.89 -5.29 8.11
C GLN A 131 8.28 -6.58 7.38
N LEU A 132 9.51 -6.67 6.89
CA LEU A 132 10.08 -7.88 6.30
C LEU A 132 10.08 -9.04 7.31
N LEU A 133 10.60 -8.80 8.51
CA LEU A 133 10.63 -9.81 9.58
C LEU A 133 9.22 -10.29 9.97
N ILE A 134 8.26 -9.35 10.05
CA ILE A 134 6.85 -9.67 10.32
C ILE A 134 6.22 -10.53 9.21
N SER A 135 6.71 -10.39 7.97
CA SER A 135 6.27 -11.16 6.80
C SER A 135 7.02 -12.50 6.65
N GLY A 136 7.98 -12.78 7.55
CA GLY A 136 8.81 -13.99 7.52
C GLY A 136 9.97 -13.94 6.53
N ILE A 137 10.28 -12.76 6.00
CA ILE A 137 11.38 -12.53 5.07
C ILE A 137 12.51 -11.87 5.86
N GLY A 138 13.71 -12.46 5.87
CA GLY A 138 14.87 -11.81 6.47
C GLY A 138 15.44 -10.72 5.57
N THR A 139 16.45 -10.01 6.08
CA THR A 139 17.15 -8.94 5.36
C THR A 139 18.33 -9.45 4.52
N ASP A 140 18.54 -10.76 4.49
CA ASP A 140 19.57 -11.42 3.69
C ASP A 140 19.21 -11.41 2.21
N THR A 141 20.19 -11.19 1.34
CA THR A 141 19.99 -11.04 -0.10
C THR A 141 19.39 -12.29 -0.75
N GLU A 142 19.77 -13.49 -0.30
CA GLU A 142 19.22 -14.74 -0.84
C GLU A 142 17.76 -14.91 -0.43
N GLN A 143 17.42 -14.51 0.80
CA GLN A 143 16.04 -14.59 1.31
C GLN A 143 15.11 -13.59 0.60
N LEU A 144 15.57 -12.36 0.39
CA LEU A 144 14.85 -11.35 -0.35
C LEU A 144 14.59 -11.80 -1.80
N PHE A 145 15.62 -12.29 -2.48
CA PHE A 145 15.47 -12.78 -3.84
C PHE A 145 14.56 -14.01 -3.89
N ALA A 146 14.67 -14.94 -2.94
CA ALA A 146 13.82 -16.12 -2.89
C ALA A 146 12.33 -15.79 -2.69
N ALA A 147 12.03 -14.70 -1.97
CA ALA A 147 10.67 -14.24 -1.67
C ALA A 147 9.92 -13.67 -2.89
N LEU A 148 10.64 -13.24 -3.93
CA LEU A 148 10.04 -12.73 -5.17
C LEU A 148 9.40 -13.85 -6.00
N ASN A 149 8.29 -13.53 -6.67
CA ASN A 149 7.66 -14.41 -7.65
C ASN A 149 8.47 -14.49 -8.96
N LEU A 150 8.11 -15.39 -9.87
CA LEU A 150 8.88 -15.61 -11.10
C LEU A 150 8.97 -14.36 -11.98
N SER A 151 7.85 -13.65 -12.16
CA SER A 151 7.81 -12.41 -12.96
C SER A 151 8.63 -11.29 -12.33
N GLU A 152 8.61 -11.19 -10.99
CA GLU A 152 9.39 -10.21 -10.24
C GLU A 152 10.90 -10.51 -10.32
N LYS A 153 11.30 -11.79 -10.29
CA LYS A 153 12.69 -12.20 -10.47
C LYS A 153 13.21 -11.85 -11.85
N GLU A 154 12.44 -12.11 -12.90
CA GLU A 154 12.80 -11.74 -14.27
C GLU A 154 12.93 -10.21 -14.43
N ALA A 155 11.99 -9.45 -13.86
CA ALA A 155 12.06 -7.98 -13.86
C ALA A 155 13.30 -7.47 -13.10
N PHE A 156 13.61 -8.06 -11.95
CA PHE A 156 14.80 -7.73 -11.18
C PHE A 156 16.09 -8.07 -11.94
N GLU A 157 16.17 -9.23 -12.59
CA GLU A 157 17.32 -9.62 -13.40
C GLU A 157 17.54 -8.67 -14.58
N HIS A 158 16.47 -8.25 -15.25
CA HIS A 158 16.53 -7.25 -16.31
C HIS A 158 17.08 -5.92 -15.78
N LEU A 159 16.57 -5.45 -14.64
CA LEU A 159 17.01 -4.21 -14.01
C LEU A 159 18.49 -4.29 -13.58
N ALA A 160 18.91 -5.40 -12.97
CA ALA A 160 20.30 -5.63 -12.57
C ALA A 160 21.26 -5.63 -13.77
N ASN A 161 20.86 -6.26 -14.88
CA ASN A 161 21.61 -6.23 -16.13
C ASN A 161 21.71 -4.82 -16.71
N GLN A 162 20.61 -4.05 -16.68
CA GLN A 162 20.62 -2.65 -17.12
C GLN A 162 21.59 -1.81 -16.29
N PHE A 163 21.52 -1.88 -14.96
CA PHE A 163 22.46 -1.18 -14.08
C PHE A 163 23.92 -1.57 -14.35
N TYR A 164 24.18 -2.87 -14.58
CA TYR A 164 25.51 -3.35 -14.93
C TYR A 164 26.02 -2.75 -16.25
N LEU A 165 25.16 -2.63 -17.27
CA LEU A 165 25.53 -2.01 -18.55
C LEU A 165 25.80 -0.51 -18.42
N GLU A 166 24.97 0.20 -17.64
CA GLU A 166 25.10 1.63 -17.38
C GLU A 166 26.37 1.95 -16.58
N GLU A 167 26.67 1.20 -15.52
CA GLU A 167 27.86 1.40 -14.68
C GLU A 167 29.16 1.10 -15.44
N ASN A 168 29.14 0.13 -16.36
CA ASN A 168 30.30 -0.23 -17.17
C ASN A 168 30.37 0.52 -18.52
N ASP A 169 29.50 1.50 -18.77
CA ASP A 169 29.42 2.28 -20.02
C ASP A 169 29.29 1.40 -21.29
N LEU A 170 28.82 0.15 -21.13
CA LEU A 170 28.78 -0.88 -22.19
C LEU A 170 27.70 -0.59 -23.25
N GLU A 171 26.75 0.30 -22.96
CA GLU A 171 25.72 0.70 -23.93
C GLU A 171 26.25 1.59 -25.06
N LYS A 172 27.37 2.28 -24.82
CA LYS A 172 28.00 3.12 -25.84
C LYS A 172 28.87 2.26 -26.72
N SER A 173 28.29 1.75 -27.81
CA SER A 173 29.07 1.14 -28.89
C SER A 173 30.21 2.09 -29.30
N VAL A 174 31.45 1.61 -29.14
CA VAL A 174 32.69 2.30 -29.58
C VAL A 174 32.66 2.59 -31.09
N PHE A 175 31.75 1.93 -31.83
CA PHE A 175 31.57 2.08 -33.27
C PHE A 175 30.47 3.06 -33.69
N ARG A 176 30.07 4.04 -32.86
CA ARG A 176 29.15 5.08 -33.34
C ARG A 176 29.78 5.83 -34.53
N SER A 177 29.29 5.49 -35.73
CA SER A 177 29.62 6.18 -36.96
C SER A 177 29.23 7.64 -36.81
N GLU A 178 30.20 8.54 -36.78
CA GLU A 178 29.95 9.95 -37.06
C GLU A 178 29.25 10.02 -38.42
N ASN A 179 27.95 10.30 -38.43
CA ASN A 179 27.28 10.84 -39.60
C ASN A 179 27.87 12.25 -39.82
N ARG A 180 29.08 12.29 -40.38
CA ARG A 180 29.66 13.46 -41.03
C ARG A 180 28.80 13.76 -42.24
N SER A 181 27.75 14.56 -42.04
CA SER A 181 27.08 15.30 -43.10
C SER A 181 28.14 16.14 -43.83
N LYS A 182 28.71 15.59 -44.89
CA LYS A 182 29.60 16.28 -45.82
C LYS A 182 28.79 17.33 -46.59
N ASN A 183 28.58 18.50 -45.99
CA ASN A 183 28.30 19.71 -46.76
C ASN A 183 29.63 20.21 -47.35
N ILE A 184 30.10 19.55 -48.42
CA ILE A 184 31.23 20.01 -49.22
C ILE A 184 30.91 19.74 -50.71
N HIS A 185 30.12 20.61 -51.35
CA HIS A 185 30.42 21.08 -52.71
C HIS A 185 29.39 22.11 -53.22
N GLY A 186 29.88 23.23 -53.76
CA GLY A 186 29.14 24.02 -54.75
C GLY A 186 29.03 25.51 -54.48
N ASN A 187 30.15 26.22 -54.35
CA ASN A 187 30.17 27.68 -54.57
C ASN A 187 31.28 27.99 -55.60
N LYS A 188 30.87 28.28 -56.82
CA LYS A 188 31.62 28.95 -57.88
C LYS A 188 30.64 29.71 -58.77
#